data_AF-A0A538RLK2-F1
#
_entry.id   AF-A0A538RLK2-F1
#
_cell.length_a   1.000
_cell.length_b   1.000
_cell.length_c   1.000
_cell.angle_alpha   90.00
_cell.angle_beta   90.00
_cell.angle_gamma   90.00
#
_symmetry.space_group_name_H-M   'P 1'
#
loop_
_entity.id
_entity.type
_entity.pdbx_description
1 polymer ?
#
loop_
_entity_poly.entity_id
_entity_poly.type
_entity_poly.pdbx_seq_one_letter_code
_entity_poly.pdbx_strand_id
1 'polypeptide(L)'
;MKLRMGRVELLTGLQRVQGVVEKRNTMPILSNILIEAKQEGVEIVATDLEIGMRGLYKATVEKPGGITVSARKLYEIIKELAVGEIEITSGDNNWTTIHA
;
A
#
# COMPACT_ATOMS: atom_id res chain seq x y z
N MET A 1 8.72 5.60 -7.65
CA MET A 1 8.41 5.74 -6.22
C MET A 1 9.40 4.90 -5.43
N LYS A 2 9.93 5.38 -4.31
CA LYS A 2 10.77 4.62 -3.37
C LYS A 2 10.55 5.15 -1.94
N LEU A 3 10.20 4.25 -1.02
CA LEU A 3 9.88 4.58 0.37
C LEU A 3 10.35 3.47 1.31
N ARG A 4 10.57 3.81 2.59
CA ARG A 4 10.81 2.89 3.70
C ARG A 4 9.88 3.19 4.87
N MET A 5 9.28 2.17 5.47
CA MET A 5 8.44 2.33 6.66
C MET A 5 8.44 1.07 7.52
N GLY A 6 8.05 1.20 8.78
CA GLY A 6 7.97 0.05 9.68
C GLY A 6 6.89 -0.94 9.22
N ARG A 7 7.20 -2.25 9.24
CA ARG A 7 6.24 -3.32 8.91
C ARG A 7 4.92 -3.18 9.68
N VAL A 8 4.99 -2.83 10.96
CA VAL A 8 3.80 -2.71 11.83
C VAL A 8 2.87 -1.58 11.37
N GLU A 9 3.42 -0.42 11.03
CA GLU A 9 2.63 0.71 10.50
C GLU A 9 2.03 0.36 9.14
N LEU A 10 2.81 -0.26 8.25
CA LEU A 10 2.33 -0.69 6.94
C LEU A 10 1.19 -1.70 7.08
N LEU A 11 1.38 -2.74 7.90
CA LEU A 11 0.36 -3.77 8.13
C LEU A 11 -0.93 -3.17 8.72
N THR A 12 -0.81 -2.20 9.64
CA THR A 12 -1.96 -1.49 10.21
C THR A 12 -2.75 -0.75 9.13
N GLY A 13 -2.07 -0.03 8.23
CA GLY A 13 -2.74 0.65 7.13
C GLY A 13 -3.40 -0.31 6.15
N LEU A 14 -2.69 -1.37 5.76
CA LEU A 14 -3.20 -2.42 4.88
C LEU A 14 -4.41 -3.15 5.46
N GLN A 15 -4.42 -3.40 6.77
CA GLN A 15 -5.55 -4.05 7.45
C GLN A 15 -6.82 -3.19 7.41
N ARG A 16 -6.69 -1.87 7.60
CA ARG A 16 -7.83 -0.94 7.60
C ARG A 16 -8.53 -0.89 6.24
N VAL A 17 -7.77 -0.91 5.15
CA VAL A 17 -8.31 -0.86 3.79
C VAL A 17 -8.91 -2.19 3.30
N GLN A 18 -8.62 -3.33 3.95
CA GLN A 18 -9.22 -4.64 3.58
C GLN A 18 -10.76 -4.63 3.65
N GLY A 19 -11.33 -3.81 4.53
CA GLY A 19 -12.77 -3.69 4.69
C GLY A 19 -13.45 -2.86 3.60
N VAL A 20 -12.68 -2.01 2.91
CA VAL A 20 -13.17 -1.02 1.93
C VAL A 20 -13.00 -1.52 0.50
N VAL A 21 -11.96 -2.29 0.21
CA VAL A 21 -11.73 -2.81 -1.15
C VAL A 21 -12.82 -3.79 -1.57
N GLU A 22 -13.14 -3.78 -2.86
CA GLU A 22 -14.16 -4.66 -3.42
C GLU A 22 -13.69 -6.13 -3.36
N LYS A 23 -14.54 -7.03 -2.85
CA LYS A 23 -14.20 -8.46 -2.69
C LYS A 23 -14.78 -9.35 -3.79
N ARG A 24 -15.80 -8.85 -4.50
CA ARG A 24 -16.56 -9.61 -5.51
C ARG A 24 -15.90 -9.58 -6.89
N ASN A 25 -14.85 -8.76 -7.06
CA ASN A 25 -14.04 -8.62 -8.26
C ASN A 25 -14.85 -8.27 -9.52
N THR A 26 -15.98 -7.62 -9.33
CA THR A 26 -16.82 -7.04 -10.39
C THR A 26 -16.09 -5.93 -11.11
N MET A 27 -15.34 -5.08 -10.38
CA MET A 27 -14.37 -4.14 -10.95
C MET A 27 -12.97 -4.38 -10.38
N PRO A 28 -12.10 -5.12 -11.08
CA PRO A 28 -10.80 -5.56 -10.54
C PRO A 28 -9.88 -4.44 -10.02
N ILE A 29 -10.00 -3.22 -10.57
CA ILE A 29 -9.22 -2.08 -10.09
C ILE A 29 -9.58 -1.66 -8.65
N LEU A 30 -10.81 -1.90 -8.21
CA LEU A 30 -11.27 -1.59 -6.85
C LEU A 30 -10.83 -2.63 -5.80
N SER A 31 -10.26 -3.75 -6.26
CA SER A 31 -9.53 -4.72 -5.42
C SER A 31 -8.12 -4.23 -5.08
N ASN A 32 -7.66 -3.14 -5.70
CA ASN A 32 -6.37 -2.52 -5.44
C ASN A 32 -6.49 -1.40 -4.43
N ILE A 33 -5.35 -1.08 -3.81
CA ILE A 33 -5.14 0.15 -3.06
C ILE A 33 -4.15 1.04 -3.82
N LEU A 34 -4.32 2.35 -3.66
CA LEU A 34 -3.31 3.32 -4.03
C LEU A 34 -2.33 3.49 -2.86
N ILE A 35 -1.04 3.39 -3.16
CA ILE A 35 0.07 3.76 -2.28
C ILE A 35 0.71 4.98 -2.91
N GLU A 36 0.72 6.09 -2.19
CA GLU A 36 1.27 7.36 -2.68
C GLU A 36 2.30 7.90 -1.69
N ALA A 37 3.56 7.95 -2.12
CA ALA A 37 4.66 8.51 -1.34
C ALA A 37 4.81 10.01 -1.61
N LYS A 38 4.66 10.81 -0.55
CA LYS A 38 4.76 12.28 -0.54
C LYS A 38 5.83 12.74 0.45
N GLN A 39 6.11 14.04 0.49
CA GLN A 39 7.07 14.60 1.46
C GLN A 39 6.65 14.35 2.92
N GLU A 40 5.35 14.32 3.20
CA GLU A 40 4.79 14.19 4.55
C GLU A 40 4.70 12.74 5.03
N GLY A 41 4.91 11.77 4.14
CA GLY A 41 4.78 10.34 4.42
C GLY A 41 4.13 9.58 3.27
N VAL A 42 3.49 8.47 3.60
CA VAL A 42 2.81 7.60 2.64
C VAL A 42 1.31 7.61 2.89
N GLU A 43 0.55 7.92 1.85
CA GLU A 43 -0.89 7.73 1.84
C GLU A 43 -1.25 6.34 1.31
N ILE A 44 -2.14 5.65 2.03
CA ILE A 44 -2.80 4.43 1.57
C ILE A 44 -4.28 4.74 1.38
N VAL A 45 -4.78 4.53 0.16
CA VAL A 45 -6.14 4.88 -0.24
C VAL A 45 -6.86 3.69 -0.86
N ALA A 46 -8.14 3.50 -0.53
CA ALA A 46 -9.02 2.50 -1.10
C ALA A 46 -10.44 3.04 -1.27
N THR A 47 -11.20 2.47 -2.21
CA THR A 47 -12.62 2.77 -2.40
C THR A 47 -13.35 1.62 -3.11
N ASP A 48 -14.64 1.49 -2.86
CA ASP A 48 -15.61 0.64 -3.59
C ASP A 48 -16.68 1.46 -4.34
N LEU A 49 -16.44 2.76 -4.56
CA LEU A 49 -17.36 3.78 -5.09
C LEU A 49 -18.46 4.26 -4.15
N GLU A 50 -18.74 3.57 -3.05
CA GLU A 50 -19.69 4.01 -2.03
C GLU A 50 -18.96 4.59 -0.82
N ILE A 51 -17.88 3.93 -0.41
CA ILE A 51 -17.05 4.28 0.72
C ILE A 51 -15.60 4.46 0.23
N GLY A 52 -14.93 5.46 0.79
CA GLY A 52 -13.52 5.73 0.56
C GLY A 52 -12.78 5.82 1.88
N MET A 53 -11.54 5.35 1.90
CA MET A 53 -10.62 5.49 3.03
C MET A 53 -9.29 6.03 2.54
N ARG A 54 -8.75 7.01 3.27
CA ARG A 54 -7.41 7.56 3.09
C ARG A 54 -6.73 7.60 4.47
N GLY A 55 -5.56 6.99 4.57
CA GLY A 55 -4.71 7.07 5.76
C GLY A 55 -3.33 7.58 5.42
N LEU A 56 -2.79 8.50 6.21
CA LEU A 56 -1.41 8.99 6.11
C LEU A 56 -0.56 8.32 7.18
N TYR A 57 0.57 7.75 6.78
CA TYR A 57 1.50 7.01 7.63
C TYR A 57 2.89 7.59 7.51
N LYS A 58 3.63 7.60 8.62
CA LYS A 58 5.03 8.03 8.61
C LYS A 58 5.86 7.04 7.80
N ALA A 59 6.71 7.58 6.95
CA ALA A 59 7.62 6.82 6.11
C ALA A 59 8.78 7.72 5.69
N THR A 60 9.95 7.12 5.48
CA THR A 60 11.07 7.79 4.82
C THR A 60 10.86 7.68 3.31
N VAL A 61 10.61 8.82 2.65
CA VAL A 61 10.37 8.85 1.20
C VAL A 61 11.62 9.31 0.48
N GLU A 62 12.26 8.40 -0.25
CA GLU A 62 13.46 8.70 -1.05
C GLU A 62 13.09 9.22 -2.45
N LYS A 63 12.02 8.69 -3.04
CA LYS A 63 11.51 9.14 -4.34
C LYS A 63 9.98 9.19 -4.31
N PRO A 64 9.36 10.38 -4.42
CA PRO A 64 7.91 10.51 -4.43
C PRO A 64 7.30 9.79 -5.64
N GLY A 65 5.98 9.60 -5.58
CA GLY A 65 5.18 8.97 -6.64
C GLY A 65 4.14 8.02 -6.08
N GLY A 66 3.31 7.46 -6.95
CA GLY A 66 2.24 6.56 -6.54
C GLY A 66 2.16 5.31 -7.40
N ILE A 67 1.61 4.25 -6.83
CA ILE A 67 1.32 3.00 -7.53
C ILE A 67 0.05 2.38 -6.96
N THR A 68 -0.68 1.64 -7.80
CA THR A 68 -1.78 0.78 -7.33
C THR A 68 -1.32 -0.66 -7.27
N VAL A 69 -1.63 -1.36 -6.17
CA VAL A 69 -1.30 -2.77 -5.99
C VAL A 69 -2.47 -3.51 -5.35
N SER A 70 -2.54 -4.83 -5.54
CA SER A 70 -3.56 -5.67 -4.91
C SER A 70 -3.49 -5.54 -3.38
N ALA A 71 -4.59 -5.09 -2.78
CA ALA A 71 -4.66 -4.88 -1.33
C ALA A 71 -4.48 -6.18 -0.56
N ARG A 72 -5.12 -7.26 -1.04
CA ARG A 72 -5.04 -8.58 -0.41
C ARG A 72 -3.63 -9.17 -0.53
N LYS A 73 -3.07 -9.19 -1.74
CA LYS A 73 -1.75 -9.80 -1.98
C LYS A 73 -0.66 -9.09 -1.19
N LEU A 74 -0.67 -7.75 -1.17
CA LEU A 74 0.30 -6.99 -0.40
C LEU A 74 0.13 -7.25 1.10
N TYR A 75 -1.09 -7.25 1.62
CA TYR A 75 -1.34 -7.56 3.03
C TYR A 75 -0.81 -8.94 3.44
N GLU A 76 -1.10 -9.97 2.64
CA GLU A 76 -0.61 -11.34 2.87
C GLU A 76 0.92 -11.39 2.86
N ILE A 77 1.59 -10.75 1.89
CA ILE A 77 3.06 -10.69 1.85
C ILE A 77 3.62 -10.01 3.10
N ILE A 78 3.17 -8.80 3.42
CA ILE A 78 3.70 -8.03 4.56
C ILE A 78 3.45 -8.75 5.89
N LYS A 79 2.34 -9.47 6.02
CA LYS A 79 2.02 -10.26 7.20
C LYS A 79 3.05 -11.37 7.47
N GLU A 80 3.56 -12.02 6.43
CA GLU A 80 4.53 -13.13 6.55
C GLU A 80 5.99 -12.67 6.73
N LEU A 81 6.31 -11.41 6.44
CA LEU A 81 7.65 -10.86 6.64
C LEU A 81 8.00 -10.70 8.13
N ALA A 82 9.30 -10.75 8.44
CA ALA A 82 9.81 -10.49 9.79
C ALA A 82 9.53 -9.04 10.22
N VAL A 83 9.48 -8.80 11.54
CA VAL A 83 9.35 -7.43 12.07
C VAL A 83 10.61 -6.64 11.70
N GLY A 84 10.42 -5.46 11.13
CA GLY A 84 11.51 -4.63 10.65
C GLY A 84 11.04 -3.46 9.79
N GLU A 85 11.99 -2.81 9.16
CA GLU A 85 11.73 -1.80 8.12
C GLU A 85 11.46 -2.49 6.78
N ILE A 86 10.48 -2.00 6.03
CA ILE A 86 10.13 -2.49 4.70
C ILE A 86 10.45 -1.38 3.70
N GLU A 87 11.22 -1.70 2.67
CA GLU A 87 11.41 -0.85 1.50
C GLU A 87 10.46 -1.28 0.38
N ILE A 88 9.75 -0.31 -0.19
CA ILE A 88 8.91 -0.51 -1.38
C ILE A 88 9.45 0.38 -2.49
N THR A 89 9.78 -0.26 -3.63
CA THR A 89 10.28 0.43 -4.82
C THR A 89 9.40 0.11 -6.02
N SER A 90 9.01 1.13 -6.78
CA SER A 90 8.34 1.00 -8.07
C SER A 90 9.33 1.32 -9.19
N GLY A 91 9.54 0.34 -10.07
CA GLY A 91 10.41 0.42 -11.25
C GLY A 91 9.62 0.42 -12.57
N ASP A 92 10.31 0.05 -13.65
CA ASP A 92 9.73 0.00 -15.00
C ASP A 92 8.56 -1.00 -15.07
N ASN A 93 7.63 -0.76 -16.02
CA ASN A 93 6.41 -1.56 -16.18
C ASN A 93 5.57 -1.68 -14.88
N ASN A 94 5.66 -0.70 -13.99
CA ASN A 94 4.97 -0.68 -12.70
C ASN A 94 5.31 -1.88 -11.79
N TRP A 95 6.44 -2.54 -12.02
CA TRP A 95 6.91 -3.59 -11.12
C TRP A 95 7.19 -3.00 -9.75
N THR A 96 6.61 -3.63 -8.74
CA THR A 96 6.74 -3.23 -7.34
C THR A 96 7.53 -4.28 -6.61
N THR A 97 8.70 -3.88 -6.11
CA THR A 97 9.60 -4.74 -5.34
C THR A 97 9.48 -4.39 -3.87
N ILE A 98 9.46 -5.43 -3.03
CA ILE A 98 9.39 -5.34 -1.58
C ILE A 98 10.69 -5.95 -1.04
N HIS A 99 11.43 -5.19 -0.24
CA HIS A 99 12.61 -5.67 0.49
C HIS A 99 12.37 -5.49 2.00
N ALA A 100 12.78 -6.48 2.79
CA ALA A 100 12.60 -6.55 4.24
C ALA A 100 13.92 -6.93 4.92
#